data_AF-A0A932M9F6-F1
#
_entry.id   AF-A0A932M9F6-F1
#
_cell.length_a   1.000
_cell.length_b   1.000
_cell.length_c   1.000
_cell.angle_alpha   90.00
_cell.angle_beta   90.00
_cell.angle_gamma   90.00
#
_symmetry.space_group_name_H-M   'P 1'
#
loop_
_entity.id
_entity.type
_entity.pdbx_description
1 polymer ?
#
loop_
_entity_poly.entity_id
_entity_poly.type
_entity_poly.pdbx_seq_one_letter_code
_entity_poly.pdbx_strand_id
1 'polypeptide(L)'
;MNYTDPYVPKKWGEAELRPIPPRRLSDGPVHENVLLGEKADLTFLPIPTWTVGNDPAPYITSGYIITADPGSRIRNVGTYRLQLKGPRKLGLFISYLQGGRLHVEKNNKLGQPTPC
;
A
#
# COMPACT_ATOMS: atom_id res chain seq x y z
N MET A 1 17.18 21.51 -20.94
CA MET A 1 16.07 21.44 -19.97
C MET A 1 16.60 21.99 -18.66
N ASN A 2 16.19 23.19 -18.24
CA ASN A 2 16.68 23.80 -17.00
C ASN A 2 15.87 23.23 -15.83
N TYR A 3 16.52 22.38 -15.03
CA TYR A 3 15.96 21.71 -13.84
C TYR A 3 15.89 22.64 -12.61
N THR A 4 15.90 23.96 -12.80
CA THR A 4 16.04 24.94 -11.72
C THR A 4 14.74 25.57 -11.26
N ASP A 5 13.59 25.21 -11.84
CA ASP A 5 12.29 25.68 -11.36
C ASP A 5 11.93 24.94 -10.05
N PRO A 6 11.94 25.62 -8.88
CA PRO A 6 11.65 24.99 -7.61
C PRO A 6 10.13 24.82 -7.39
N TYR A 7 9.28 25.11 -8.39
CA TYR A 7 7.83 25.05 -8.25
C TYR A 7 7.35 23.74 -7.64
N VAL A 8 7.82 22.60 -8.15
CA VAL A 8 7.38 21.27 -7.66
C VAL A 8 7.81 21.05 -6.19
N PRO A 9 9.10 21.18 -5.80
CA PRO A 9 9.50 21.08 -4.40
C PRO A 9 8.78 22.07 -3.47
N LYS A 10 8.59 23.32 -3.91
CA LYS A 10 7.90 24.35 -3.13
C LYS A 10 6.44 23.98 -2.89
N LYS A 11 5.74 23.52 -3.92
CA LYS A 11 4.33 23.10 -3.82
C LYS A 11 4.16 21.88 -2.92
N TRP A 12 5.10 20.93 -2.99
CA TRP A 12 5.11 19.77 -2.10
C TRP A 12 5.30 20.20 -0.64
N GLY A 13 6.29 21.05 -0.34
CA GLY A 13 6.50 21.54 1.02
C GLY A 13 5.31 22.34 1.59
N GLU A 14 4.66 23.17 0.76
CA GLU A 14 3.43 23.87 1.16
C GLU A 14 2.29 22.90 1.52
N ALA A 15 2.15 21.79 0.77
CA ALA A 15 1.12 20.79 0.99
C ALA A 15 1.38 19.92 2.24
N GLU A 16 2.64 19.55 2.50
CA GLU A 16 3.03 18.78 3.70
C GLU A 16 2.75 19.55 4.99
N LEU A 17 2.95 20.87 4.99
CA LEU A 17 2.68 21.72 6.16
C LEU A 17 1.19 22.00 6.39
N ARG A 18 0.34 21.74 5.39
CA ARG A 18 -1.10 22.05 5.42
C ARG A 18 -1.92 20.87 4.89
N PRO A 19 -1.88 19.70 5.54
CA PRO A 19 -2.61 18.54 5.09
C PRO A 19 -4.12 18.79 5.14
N ILE A 20 -4.82 18.38 4.09
CA ILE A 20 -6.29 18.40 4.04
C ILE A 20 -6.79 17.03 4.52
N PRO A 21 -7.58 16.95 5.60
CA PRO A 21 -8.11 15.68 6.07
C PRO A 21 -8.99 15.00 5.00
N PRO A 22 -8.88 13.67 4.83
CA PRO A 22 -9.77 12.95 3.92
C PRO A 22 -11.21 12.99 4.43
N ARG A 23 -12.17 13.00 3.50
CA ARG A 23 -13.59 12.81 3.85
C ARG A 23 -13.98 11.37 3.64
N ARG A 24 -14.70 10.81 4.60
CA ARG A 24 -15.28 9.47 4.46
C ARG A 24 -16.54 9.58 3.60
N LEU A 25 -16.60 8.77 2.56
CA LEU A 25 -17.79 8.60 1.73
C LEU A 25 -18.41 7.21 2.02
N SER A 26 -19.71 7.07 1.78
CA SER A 26 -20.41 5.80 1.93
C SER A 26 -20.14 4.82 0.79
N ASP A 27 -19.75 5.33 -0.39
CA ASP A 27 -19.49 4.53 -1.58
C ASP A 27 -18.50 5.22 -2.53
N GLY A 28 -18.06 4.52 -3.57
CA GLY A 28 -17.22 5.04 -4.65
C GLY A 28 -17.04 4.06 -5.81
N PRO A 29 -16.57 4.53 -6.98
CA PRO A 29 -16.48 3.73 -8.22
C PRO A 29 -15.60 2.48 -8.08
N VAL A 30 -14.68 2.46 -7.11
CA VAL A 30 -13.86 1.30 -6.78
C VAL A 30 -14.66 0.08 -6.31
N HIS A 31 -15.93 0.24 -5.95
CA HIS A 31 -16.83 -0.84 -5.55
C HIS A 31 -17.78 -1.34 -6.66
N GLU A 32 -17.65 -0.87 -7.90
CA GLU A 32 -18.52 -1.33 -9.01
C GLU A 32 -18.40 -2.84 -9.29
N ASN A 33 -17.23 -3.43 -9.01
CA ASN A 33 -16.98 -4.86 -9.20
C ASN A 33 -16.40 -5.46 -7.91
N VAL A 34 -17.24 -6.15 -7.12
CA VAL A 34 -16.82 -6.76 -5.85
C VAL A 34 -16.69 -8.28 -6.00
N LEU A 35 -15.46 -8.77 -5.86
CA LEU A 35 -15.16 -10.21 -5.85
C LEU A 35 -14.86 -10.66 -4.41
N LEU A 36 -15.54 -11.73 -3.97
CA LEU A 36 -15.44 -12.25 -2.60
C LEU A 36 -15.10 -13.74 -2.58
N GLY A 37 -14.52 -14.20 -1.48
CA GLY A 37 -14.17 -15.60 -1.27
C GLY A 37 -13.24 -16.12 -2.36
N GLU A 38 -13.59 -17.26 -2.96
CA GLU A 38 -12.81 -17.88 -4.03
C GLU A 38 -12.70 -17.00 -5.30
N LYS A 39 -13.68 -16.12 -5.54
CA LYS A 39 -13.64 -15.19 -6.68
C LYS A 39 -12.61 -14.07 -6.51
N ALA A 40 -12.15 -13.81 -5.28
CA ALA A 40 -11.11 -12.82 -5.01
C ALA A 40 -9.72 -13.36 -5.39
N ASP A 41 -9.55 -13.73 -6.65
CA ASP A 41 -8.33 -14.30 -7.20
C ASP A 41 -7.48 -13.20 -7.84
N LEU A 42 -6.23 -13.01 -7.41
CA LEU A 42 -5.32 -12.02 -7.97
C LEU A 42 -4.70 -12.44 -9.29
N THR A 43 -4.77 -13.72 -9.66
CA THR A 43 -4.13 -14.26 -10.87
C THR A 43 -4.81 -13.85 -12.17
N PHE A 44 -6.06 -13.34 -12.13
CA PHE A 44 -6.68 -12.76 -13.32
C PHE A 44 -6.13 -11.36 -13.67
N LEU A 45 -5.49 -10.68 -12.71
CA LEU A 45 -4.90 -9.37 -12.95
C LEU A 45 -3.61 -9.51 -13.77
N PRO A 46 -3.33 -8.59 -14.71
CA PRO A 46 -2.11 -8.62 -15.52
C PRO A 46 -0.92 -8.09 -14.70
N ILE A 47 -0.50 -8.82 -13.65
CA ILE A 47 0.64 -8.44 -12.80
C ILE A 47 1.93 -8.84 -13.54
N PRO A 48 2.81 -7.88 -13.88
CA PRO A 48 4.00 -8.20 -14.65
C PRO A 48 5.14 -8.71 -13.77
N THR A 49 6.01 -9.51 -14.38
CA THR A 49 7.39 -9.70 -13.94
C THR A 49 8.21 -8.56 -14.55
N TRP A 50 8.77 -7.68 -13.73
CA TRP A 50 9.40 -6.44 -14.22
C TRP A 50 10.79 -6.71 -14.77
N THR A 51 11.58 -7.47 -14.03
CA THR A 51 12.94 -7.85 -14.44
C THR A 51 12.97 -9.34 -14.80
N VAL A 52 12.65 -9.65 -16.06
CA VAL A 52 12.61 -11.02 -16.56
C VAL A 52 13.94 -11.75 -16.26
N GLY A 53 13.84 -12.97 -15.72
CA GLY A 53 14.99 -13.78 -15.33
C GLY A 53 15.59 -13.46 -13.95
N ASN A 54 15.21 -12.35 -13.31
CA ASN A 54 15.74 -11.94 -12.00
C ASN A 54 14.66 -11.80 -10.93
N ASP A 55 13.47 -11.30 -11.28
CA ASP A 55 12.34 -11.26 -10.36
C ASP A 55 11.83 -12.69 -10.11
N PRO A 56 11.72 -13.14 -8.85
CA PRO A 56 11.32 -14.52 -8.53
C PRO A 56 9.82 -14.79 -8.71
N ALA A 57 9.01 -13.76 -8.99
CA ALA A 57 7.58 -13.83 -9.28
C ALA A 57 7.09 -12.47 -9.84
N PRO A 58 5.84 -12.37 -10.33
CA PRO A 58 5.21 -11.10 -10.62
C PRO A 58 5.09 -10.18 -9.40
N TYR A 59 5.18 -8.86 -9.62
CA TYR A 59 5.07 -7.86 -8.55
C TYR A 59 4.09 -6.73 -8.88
N ILE A 60 3.24 -6.42 -7.91
CA ILE A 60 2.56 -5.12 -7.86
C ILE A 60 3.55 -4.11 -7.28
N THR A 61 3.94 -3.10 -8.06
CA THR A 61 4.99 -2.13 -7.69
C THR A 61 4.46 -0.83 -7.09
N SER A 62 3.22 -0.46 -7.42
CA SER A 62 2.54 0.71 -6.86
C SER A 62 1.36 0.30 -5.97
N GLY A 63 1.60 -0.66 -5.08
CA GLY A 63 0.61 -1.09 -4.10
C GLY A 63 0.59 -0.13 -2.91
N TYR A 64 -0.51 0.61 -2.74
CA TYR A 64 -0.73 1.47 -1.57
C TYR A 64 -1.36 0.65 -0.45
N ILE A 65 -0.54 0.19 0.49
CA ILE A 65 -1.01 -0.58 1.64
C ILE A 65 -1.36 0.36 2.78
N ILE A 66 -2.60 0.26 3.24
CA ILE A 66 -3.14 1.04 4.34
C ILE A 66 -3.09 0.18 5.60
N THR A 67 -2.42 0.64 6.65
CA THR A 67 -2.46 -0.03 7.96
C THR A 67 -2.84 1.00 9.02
N ALA A 68 -3.29 0.52 10.19
CA ALA A 68 -3.57 1.39 11.32
C ALA A 68 -2.90 0.85 12.59
N ASP A 69 -2.44 1.77 13.43
CA ASP A 69 -1.97 1.45 14.77
C ASP A 69 -3.12 0.77 15.56
N PRO A 70 -2.87 -0.38 16.21
CA PRO A 70 -3.93 -1.09 16.93
C PRO A 70 -4.50 -0.32 18.12
N GLY A 71 -3.71 0.58 18.74
CA GLY A 71 -4.15 1.41 19.85
C GLY A 71 -4.73 2.75 19.39
N SER A 72 -3.91 3.59 18.75
CA SER A 72 -4.28 4.96 18.41
C SER A 72 -5.15 5.09 17.16
N ARG A 73 -5.24 4.03 16.34
CA ARG A 73 -5.93 4.01 15.04
C ARG A 73 -5.34 4.98 14.00
N ILE A 74 -4.19 5.60 14.27
CA ILE A 74 -3.46 6.43 13.31
C ILE A 74 -3.11 5.55 12.09
N ARG A 75 -3.37 6.08 10.89
CA ARG A 75 -3.16 5.35 9.65
C ARG A 75 -1.77 5.61 9.08
N ASN A 76 -1.23 4.58 8.44
CA ASN A 76 -0.12 4.66 7.50
C ASN A 76 -0.66 4.32 6.11
N VAL A 77 -0.28 5.10 5.10
CA VAL A 77 -0.44 4.74 3.69
C VAL A 77 0.96 4.69 3.11
N GLY A 78 1.42 3.49 2.72
CA GLY A 78 2.75 3.30 2.18
C GLY A 78 2.71 2.61 0.84
N THR A 79 3.63 2.98 -0.04
CA THR A 79 3.87 2.27 -1.29
C THR A 79 4.84 1.12 -1.02
N TYR A 80 4.39 -0.11 -1.29
CA TYR A 80 5.20 -1.31 -1.11
C TYR A 80 5.14 -2.21 -2.34
N ARG A 81 6.23 -2.95 -2.59
CA ARG A 81 6.23 -4.03 -3.57
C ARG A 81 5.53 -5.26 -2.98
N LEU A 82 4.58 -5.80 -3.72
CA LEU A 82 3.82 -7.00 -3.33
C LEU A 82 4.14 -8.13 -4.29
N GLN A 83 4.76 -9.19 -3.79
CA GLN A 83 5.09 -10.39 -4.56
C GLN A 83 3.84 -11.26 -4.69
N LEU A 84 3.43 -11.65 -5.89
CA LEU A 84 2.37 -12.65 -6.04
C LEU A 84 2.87 -14.02 -5.53
N LYS A 85 2.17 -14.59 -4.54
CA LYS A 85 2.47 -15.91 -3.95
C LYS A 85 1.37 -16.94 -4.18
N GLY A 86 0.25 -16.53 -4.78
CA GLY A 86 -0.89 -17.37 -5.13
C GLY A 86 -2.16 -16.53 -5.30
N PRO A 87 -3.30 -17.16 -5.65
CA PRO A 87 -4.58 -16.48 -5.91
C PRO A 87 -5.00 -15.47 -4.85
N ARG A 88 -4.78 -15.76 -3.58
CA ARG A 88 -5.19 -14.91 -2.44
C ARG A 88 -4.04 -14.62 -1.49
N LYS A 89 -2.81 -14.63 -2.00
CA LYS A 89 -1.60 -14.52 -1.16
C LYS A 89 -0.57 -13.61 -1.81
N LEU A 90 -0.14 -12.61 -1.04
CA LEU A 90 0.94 -11.71 -1.39
C LEU A 90 2.07 -11.84 -0.39
N GLY A 91 3.31 -11.72 -0.87
CA GLY A 91 4.49 -11.48 -0.06
C GLY A 91 4.73 -9.98 0.06
N LEU A 92 4.94 -9.50 1.27
CA LEU A 92 5.18 -8.09 1.57
C LEU A 92 6.40 -7.96 2.47
N PHE A 93 7.34 -7.11 2.06
CA PHE A 93 8.42 -6.65 2.93
C PHE A 93 8.15 -5.20 3.32
N ILE A 94 8.23 -4.93 4.63
CA ILE A 94 8.14 -3.58 5.18
C ILE A 94 9.43 -3.32 5.94
N SER A 95 10.18 -2.30 5.52
CA SER A 95 11.42 -1.90 6.18
C SER A 95 11.14 -1.39 7.59
N TYR A 96 12.11 -1.54 8.50
CA TYR A 96 11.99 -1.12 9.89
C TYR A 96 11.78 0.39 10.09
N LEU A 97 12.12 1.20 9.09
CA LEU A 97 11.93 2.66 9.10
C LEU A 97 10.53 3.09 8.65
N GLN A 98 9.70 2.18 8.14
CA GLN A 98 8.40 2.52 7.55
C GLN A 98 7.27 2.34 8.58
N GLY A 99 6.32 3.27 8.62
CA GLY A 99 5.23 3.29 9.61
C GLY A 99 4.41 1.99 9.66
N GLY A 100 4.19 1.35 8.50
CA GLY A 100 3.52 0.04 8.43
C GLY A 100 4.22 -1.06 9.26
N ARG A 101 5.54 -1.02 9.42
CA ARG A 101 6.28 -2.02 10.21
C ARG A 101 5.89 -1.92 11.68
N LEU A 102 5.82 -0.70 12.21
CA LEU A 102 5.43 -0.45 13.59
C LEU A 102 4.04 -1.04 13.88
N HIS A 103 3.09 -0.87 12.96
CA HIS A 103 1.75 -1.44 13.10
C HIS A 103 1.79 -2.97 13.12
N VAL A 104 2.57 -3.59 12.22
CA VAL A 104 2.76 -5.05 12.18
C VAL A 104 3.36 -5.57 13.47
N GLU A 105 4.40 -4.92 13.99
CA GLU A 105 5.05 -5.35 15.23
C GLU A 105 4.11 -5.26 16.44
N LYS A 106 3.32 -4.17 16.54
CA LYS A 106 2.35 -4.02 17.63
C LYS A 106 1.25 -5.08 17.56
N ASN A 107 0.70 -5.36 16.38
CA ASN A 107 -0.30 -6.42 16.21
C ASN A 107 0.27 -7.81 16.51
N ASN A 108 1.50 -8.11 16.08
CA ASN A 108 2.16 -9.37 16.39
C ASN A 108 2.35 -9.57 17.91
N LYS A 109 2.70 -8.51 18.65
CA LYS A 109 2.79 -8.56 20.13
C LYS A 109 1.44 -8.83 20.79
N LEU A 110 0.35 -8.44 20.16
CA LEU A 110 -1.03 -8.72 20.60
C LEU A 110 -1.54 -10.08 20.10
N GLY A 111 -0.76 -10.84 19.34
CA GLY A 111 -1.17 -12.14 18.79
C GLY A 111 -2.25 -12.04 17.71
N GLN A 112 -2.41 -10.89 17.07
CA GLN A 112 -3.45 -10.64 16.07
C GLN A 112 -2.86 -10.28 14.70
N PRO A 113 -3.56 -10.58 13.59
CA PRO A 113 -3.13 -10.12 12.28
C PRO A 113 -3.21 -8.60 12.18
N THR A 114 -2.43 -8.02 11.26
CA THR A 114 -2.56 -6.60 10.90
C THR A 114 -3.57 -6.46 9.77
N PRO A 115 -4.70 -5.77 9.97
CA PRO A 115 -5.62 -5.46 8.88
C PRO A 115 -4.96 -4.51 7.89
N CYS A 116 -5.08 -4.81 6.60
CA CYS A 116 -4.64 -3.99 5.49
C CYS A 116 -5.59 -4.08 4.29
#